data_AF-A0A7C1G9K1-F1
#
_entry.id   AF-A0A7C1G9K1-F1
#
_cell.length_a   1.000
_cell.length_b   1.000
_cell.length_c   1.000
_cell.angle_alpha   90.00
_cell.angle_beta   90.00
_cell.angle_gamma   90.00
#
_symmetry.space_group_name_H-M   'P 1'
#
loop_
_entity.id
_entity.type
_entity.pdbx_description
1 polymer ?
#
loop_
_entity_poly.entity_id
_entity_poly.type
_entity_poly.pdbx_seq_one_letter_code
_entity_poly.pdbx_strand_id
1 'polypeptide(L)' 'PEDWHIYFENLNDGSNEGLKHKSKPIFTTQFHPEASSGPTDTAFLFGEFIKNVEEWKNGH' A
#
# COMPACT_ATOMS: atom_id res chain seq x y z
N PRO A 1 -12.64 -9.34 -6.21
CA PRO A 1 -12.35 -10.71 -5.73
C PRO A 1 -12.48 -10.79 -4.20
N GLU A 2 -12.85 -11.95 -3.65
CA GLU A 2 -13.21 -12.05 -2.22
C GLU A 2 -12.05 -11.77 -1.27
N ASP A 3 -10.80 -12.02 -1.66
CA ASP A 3 -9.63 -11.86 -0.77
C ASP A 3 -9.06 -10.45 -0.69
N TRP A 4 -9.66 -9.49 -1.39
CA TRP A 4 -9.12 -8.13 -1.54
C TRP A 4 -10.12 -7.09 -1.06
N HIS A 5 -9.60 -5.97 -0.57
CA HIS A 5 -10.37 -4.75 -0.30
C HIS A 5 -9.67 -3.53 -0.89
N ILE A 6 -10.46 -2.48 -1.15
CA ILE A 6 -9.93 -1.18 -1.56
C ILE A 6 -9.10 -0.62 -0.39
N TYR A 7 -7.86 -0.23 -0.70
CA TYR A 7 -6.94 0.35 0.28
C TYR A 7 -6.92 1.86 0.17
N PHE A 8 -6.89 2.38 -1.06
CA PHE A 8 -6.99 3.80 -1.35
C PHE A 8 -8.04 4.03 -2.45
N GLU A 9 -8.78 5.12 -2.31
CA GLU A 9 -9.78 5.57 -3.27
C GLU A 9 -9.55 7.05 -3.54
N ASN A 10 -9.64 7.44 -4.81
CA ASN A 10 -9.52 8.83 -5.22
C ASN A 10 -10.77 9.61 -4.80
N LEU A 11 -10.59 10.64 -3.99
CA LEU A 11 -11.71 11.44 -3.46
C LEU A 11 -12.44 12.26 -4.52
N ASN A 12 -11.84 12.50 -5.70
CA ASN A 12 -12.46 13.31 -6.74
C ASN A 12 -13.43 12.53 -7.62
N ASP A 13 -13.09 11.26 -7.94
CA ASP A 13 -13.84 10.47 -8.92
C ASP A 13 -14.18 9.04 -8.46
N GLY A 14 -13.77 8.64 -7.25
CA GLY A 14 -14.01 7.31 -6.70
C GLY A 14 -13.21 6.20 -7.39
N SER A 15 -12.19 6.54 -8.19
CA SER A 15 -11.33 5.54 -8.79
C SER A 15 -10.47 4.81 -7.75
N ASN A 16 -10.14 3.55 -8.02
CA ASN A 16 -9.31 2.74 -7.14
C ASN A 16 -7.84 3.19 -7.22
N GLU A 17 -7.26 3.51 -6.08
CA GLU A 17 -5.87 3.99 -5.96
C GLU A 17 -4.95 2.98 -5.24
N GLY A 18 -5.47 1.81 -4.87
CA GLY A 18 -4.71 0.76 -4.20
C GLY A 18 -5.59 -0.37 -3.68
N LEU A 19 -5.00 -1.57 -3.59
CA LEU A 19 -5.64 -2.76 -3.05
C LEU A 19 -4.83 -3.35 -1.90
N LYS A 20 -5.51 -4.01 -0.96
CA LYS A 20 -4.85 -4.77 0.11
C LYS A 20 -5.50 -6.15 0.26
N HIS A 21 -4.66 -7.16 0.41
CA HIS A 21 -5.12 -8.52 0.68
C HIS A 21 -5.66 -8.59 2.11
N LYS A 22 -6.75 -9.32 2.33
CA LYS A 22 -7.41 -9.41 3.64
C LYS A 22 -6.62 -10.13 4.74
N SER A 23 -5.51 -10.79 4.40
CA SER A 23 -4.82 -11.71 5.32
C SER A 23 -3.31 -11.83 5.07
N LYS A 24 -2.88 -11.73 3.80
CA LYS A 24 -1.47 -11.71 3.44
C LYS A 24 -0.91 -10.28 3.52
N PRO A 25 0.39 -10.09 3.81
CA PRO A 25 1.05 -8.79 3.85
C PRO A 25 1.30 -8.24 2.42
N ILE A 26 0.23 -8.13 1.63
CA ILE A 26 0.27 -7.69 0.23
C ILE A 26 -0.61 -6.45 0.10
N PHE A 27 -0.03 -5.37 -0.40
CA PHE A 27 -0.74 -4.15 -0.78
C PHE A 27 -0.16 -3.58 -2.06
N THR A 28 -0.94 -2.74 -2.74
CA THR A 28 -0.57 -2.03 -3.96
C THR A 28 -1.03 -0.58 -3.90
N THR A 29 -0.40 0.28 -4.69
CA THR A 29 -0.83 1.65 -4.95
C THR A 29 -0.84 1.93 -6.45
N GLN A 30 -1.75 2.77 -6.91
CA GLN A 30 -1.77 3.26 -8.29
C GLN A 30 -0.95 4.55 -8.44
N PHE A 31 -0.83 5.33 -7.37
CA PHE A 31 0.03 6.52 -7.29
C PHE A 31 1.49 6.18 -6.99
N HIS A 32 2.33 7.21 -7.08
CA HIS A 32 3.78 7.20 -6.85
C HIS A 32 4.12 7.60 -5.40
N PRO A 33 4.28 6.65 -4.47
CA PRO A 33 4.53 6.95 -3.06
C PRO A 33 5.92 7.55 -2.78
N GLU A 34 6.86 7.40 -3.71
CA GLU A 34 8.24 7.89 -3.62
C GLU A 34 8.36 9.41 -3.69
N ALA A 35 7.32 10.09 -4.19
CA ALA A 35 7.26 11.53 -4.42
C ALA A 35 8.47 12.08 -5.20
N SER A 36 8.28 12.41 -6.49
CA SER A 36 9.29 13.13 -7.28
C SER A 36 8.68 14.42 -7.83
N SER A 37 8.78 15.50 -7.05
CA SER A 37 8.04 16.79 -7.15
C SER A 37 6.64 16.82 -6.50
N GLY A 38 6.21 15.73 -5.85
CA GLY A 38 4.92 15.61 -5.16
C GLY A 38 5.01 15.67 -3.63
N PRO A 39 3.87 15.64 -2.90
CA PRO A 39 3.84 15.59 -1.45
C PRO A 39 4.39 14.27 -0.91
N THR A 40 5.01 14.29 0.26
CA THR A 40 5.61 13.10 0.90
C THR A 40 4.64 12.33 1.81
N ASP A 41 3.35 12.64 1.75
CA ASP A 41 2.32 12.16 2.67
C ASP A 41 2.14 10.63 2.64
N THR A 42 2.60 9.97 1.58
CA THR A 42 2.50 8.52 1.36
C THR A 42 3.81 7.75 1.58
N ALA A 43 4.88 8.41 2.03
CA ALA A 43 6.19 7.78 2.22
C ALA A 43 6.18 6.65 3.28
N PHE A 44 5.19 6.65 4.19
CA PHE A 44 5.03 5.60 5.21
C PHE A 44 4.85 4.19 4.63
N LEU A 45 4.37 4.09 3.39
CA LEU A 45 4.18 2.82 2.69
C LEU A 45 5.50 2.05 2.50
N PHE A 46 6.62 2.76 2.35
CA PHE A 46 7.94 2.11 2.34
C PHE A 46 8.28 1.51 3.71
N GLY A 47 7.93 2.19 4.80
CA GLY A 47 8.09 1.66 6.16
C GLY A 47 7.25 0.42 6.39
N GLU A 48 5.99 0.41 5.95
CA GLU A 48 5.11 -0.77 6.02
C GLU A 48 5.69 -1.93 5.21
N PHE A 49 6.20 -1.67 4.00
CA PHE A 49 6.85 -2.69 3.18
C PHE A 49 8.09 -3.29 3.86
N ILE A 50 9.01 -2.45 4.37
CA ILE A 50 10.22 -2.93 5.05
C ILE A 50 9.88 -3.75 6.29
N LYS A 51 8.90 -3.29 7.09
CA LYS A 51 8.41 -4.04 8.25
C LYS A 51 7.93 -5.44 7.85
N ASN A 52 7.13 -5.56 6.79
CA ASN A 52 6.64 -6.86 6.31
C ASN A 52 7.81 -7.78 5.88
N VAL A 53 8.86 -7.21 5.26
CA VAL A 53 10.07 -7.96 4.88
C VAL A 53 10.84 -8.43 6.12
N GLU A 54 10.98 -7.59 7.14
CA GLU A 54 11.66 -7.94 8.39
C GLU A 54 10.92 -9.01 9.18
N GLU A 55 9.59 -8.90 9.29
CA GLU A 55 8.75 -9.90 9.96
C GLU A 55 8.88 -11.27 9.30
N TRP A 56 8.89 -11.32 7.97
CA TRP A 56 9.18 -12.54 7.21
C TRP A 56 10.59 -13.07 7.52
N LYS A 57 11.62 -12.23 7.48
CA LYS A 57 12.99 -12.67 7.78
C LYS A 57 13.21 -13.19 9.22
N ASN A 58 12.43 -12.71 10.20
CA ASN A 58 12.68 -12.92 11.63
C ASN A 58 11.92 -14.10 12.26
N GLY A 59 11.33 -14.99 11.46
CA GLY A 59 10.68 -16.21 11.97
C GLY A 59 9.23 -16.37 11.57
N HIS A 60 8.82 -15.69 10.50
CA HIS A 60 7.98 -16.31 9.48
C HIS A 60 8.82 -16.68 8.26
#